data_AF-A0A972ZWQ4-F1
#
_entry.id   AF-A0A972ZWQ4-F1
#
_cell.length_a   1.000
_cell.length_b   1.000
_cell.length_c   1.000
_cell.angle_alpha   90.00
_cell.angle_beta   90.00
_cell.angle_gamma   90.00
#
_symmetry.space_group_name_H-M   'P 1'
#
loop_
_entity.id
_entity.type
_entity.pdbx_description
1 polymer ?
#
loop_
_entity_poly.entity_id
_entity_poly.type
_entity_poly.pdbx_seq_one_letter_code
_entity_poly.pdbx_strand_id
1 'polypeptide(L)'
;MDVLVIGSGGREHALCWALRKSPLIDNLYCTPGNGGIANVARRVNLDATDTDGILLLCRDKNIDFVIVGPEAPLVNGMVERLEAVGIKTFGPTAAAAQLEGSKGFTKDLCARYNIPTAAYQRFSDADAAAAYVREQGTPIVVKADGLAAGKGVTIAQTVDEALTAVEQTLGGKFGDAGNEVVIEAFLEGEEASFFALVDGEYALELETAQDHKTVGEGDTGPNTGGMGAYSPAPVMTPQVRTRVMEEIIKPTVAGMAADGIPYKGVLFAGLMIT
;
A
#
# COMPACT_ATOMS: atom_id res chain seq x y z
N MET A 1 4.12 -5.57 27.67
CA MET A 1 5.06 -5.41 26.55
C MET A 1 5.15 -3.95 26.16
N ASP A 2 6.33 -3.51 25.71
CA ASP A 2 6.57 -2.16 25.24
C ASP A 2 6.49 -2.12 23.70
N VAL A 3 5.64 -1.23 23.19
CA VAL A 3 5.30 -1.17 21.75
C VAL A 3 5.70 0.17 21.15
N LEU A 4 6.27 0.14 19.95
CA LEU A 4 6.56 1.32 19.13
C LEU A 4 5.74 1.31 17.85
N VAL A 5 5.00 2.39 17.59
CA VAL A 5 4.34 2.65 16.30
C VAL A 5 5.14 3.65 15.49
N ILE A 6 5.45 3.32 14.24
CA ILE A 6 6.21 4.19 13.33
C ILE A 6 5.26 4.92 12.39
N GLY A 7 5.40 6.24 12.31
CA GLY A 7 4.62 7.15 11.47
C GLY A 7 4.03 8.32 12.26
N SER A 8 3.25 9.15 11.58
CA SER A 8 2.82 10.46 12.10
C SER A 8 1.45 10.92 11.59
N GLY A 9 0.74 10.10 10.84
CA GLY A 9 -0.55 10.43 10.24
C GLY A 9 -1.75 10.13 11.13
N GLY A 10 -2.94 10.24 10.54
CA GLY A 10 -4.19 9.82 11.18
C GLY A 10 -4.27 8.31 11.40
N ARG A 11 -3.70 7.51 10.48
CA ARG A 11 -3.59 6.05 10.60
C ARG A 11 -2.84 5.64 11.86
N GLU A 12 -1.66 6.20 12.10
CA GLU A 12 -0.88 5.88 13.30
C GLU A 12 -1.56 6.39 14.58
N HIS A 13 -2.32 7.47 14.50
CA HIS A 13 -3.16 7.90 15.63
C HIS A 13 -4.27 6.89 15.94
N ALA A 14 -4.99 6.40 14.94
CA ALA A 14 -6.00 5.36 15.13
C ALA A 14 -5.38 4.07 15.72
N LEU A 15 -4.21 3.65 15.22
CA LEU A 15 -3.46 2.52 15.77
C LEU A 15 -3.10 2.75 17.24
N CYS A 16 -2.47 3.89 17.57
CA CYS A 16 -2.09 4.18 18.96
C CYS A 16 -3.30 4.26 19.89
N TRP A 17 -4.41 4.86 19.43
CA TRP A 17 -5.65 4.95 20.18
C TRP A 17 -6.26 3.58 20.47
N ALA A 18 -6.24 2.66 19.51
CA ALA A 18 -6.72 1.30 19.69
C ALA A 18 -5.79 0.50 20.62
N LEU A 19 -4.48 0.54 20.36
CA LEU A 19 -3.46 -0.20 21.10
C LEU A 19 -3.42 0.16 22.58
N ARG A 20 -3.62 1.44 22.94
CA ARG A 20 -3.64 1.88 24.35
C ARG A 20 -4.72 1.19 25.20
N LYS A 21 -5.74 0.60 24.59
CA LYS A 21 -6.78 -0.15 25.30
C LYS A 21 -6.36 -1.59 25.64
N SER A 22 -5.26 -2.07 25.05
CA SER A 22 -4.79 -3.44 25.26
C SER A 22 -4.19 -3.61 26.65
N PRO A 23 -4.64 -4.59 27.46
CA PRO A 23 -4.04 -4.88 28.76
C PRO A 23 -2.66 -5.53 28.66
N LEU A 24 -2.21 -5.88 27.45
CA LEU A 24 -0.90 -6.48 27.21
C LEU A 24 0.22 -5.43 27.05
N ILE A 25 -0.13 -4.15 26.86
CA ILE A 25 0.81 -3.08 26.58
C ILE A 25 1.07 -2.28 27.87
N ASP A 26 2.33 -2.25 28.28
CA ASP A 26 2.78 -1.51 29.47
C ASP A 26 3.13 -0.08 29.08
N ASN A 27 3.93 0.08 28.02
CA ASN A 27 4.28 1.38 27.46
C ASN A 27 4.05 1.40 25.94
N LEU A 28 3.41 2.47 25.48
CA LEU A 28 3.17 2.72 24.05
C LEU A 28 3.94 3.95 23.60
N TYR A 29 4.77 3.79 22.58
CA TYR A 29 5.58 4.82 21.96
C TYR A 29 5.13 5.06 20.51
N CYS A 30 5.36 6.27 20.00
CA CYS A 30 5.19 6.55 18.59
C CYS A 30 6.25 7.53 18.08
N THR A 31 6.74 7.32 16.86
CA THR A 31 7.75 8.18 16.25
C THR A 31 7.57 8.39 14.74
N PRO A 32 7.67 9.62 14.21
CA PRO A 32 7.78 10.88 14.95
C PRO A 32 6.47 11.26 15.68
N GLY A 33 5.35 10.63 15.32
CA GLY A 33 4.02 10.95 15.84
C GLY A 33 3.54 12.36 15.47
N ASN A 34 2.42 12.78 16.05
CA ASN A 34 1.88 14.13 15.92
C ASN A 34 1.27 14.61 17.24
N GLY A 35 0.75 15.85 17.27
CA GLY A 35 0.18 16.44 18.49
C GLY A 35 -1.03 15.69 19.05
N GLY A 36 -1.84 15.05 18.20
CA GLY A 36 -2.96 14.20 18.63
C GLY A 36 -2.46 12.90 19.28
N ILE A 37 -1.46 12.26 18.66
CA ILE A 37 -0.85 11.02 19.15
C ILE A 37 -0.24 11.20 20.54
N ALA A 38 0.30 12.38 20.87
CA ALA A 38 0.88 12.65 22.19
C ALA A 38 -0.13 12.47 23.35
N ASN A 39 -1.43 12.49 23.09
CA ASN A 39 -2.47 12.22 24.09
C ASN A 39 -2.66 10.71 24.37
N VAL A 40 -2.27 9.86 23.42
CA VAL A 40 -2.49 8.40 23.49
C VAL A 40 -1.20 7.58 23.53
N ALA A 41 -0.05 8.13 23.15
CA ALA A 41 1.25 7.45 23.19
C ALA A 41 2.39 8.40 23.59
N ARG A 42 3.50 7.84 24.07
CA ARG A 42 4.74 8.60 24.33
C ARG A 42 5.42 8.91 23.01
N ARG A 43 5.39 10.19 22.62
CA ARG A 43 6.02 10.64 21.37
C ARG A 43 7.53 10.73 21.50
N VAL A 44 8.24 10.20 20.51
CA VAL A 44 9.68 10.40 20.31
C VAL A 44 9.89 11.12 18.99
N ASN A 45 10.73 12.15 18.96
CA ASN A 45 10.97 12.92 17.74
C ASN A 45 12.13 12.31 16.94
N LEU A 46 11.82 11.31 16.13
CA LEU A 46 12.75 10.65 15.24
C LEU A 46 12.07 10.42 13.89
N ASP A 47 12.81 10.59 12.80
CA ASP A 47 12.26 10.41 11.45
C ASP A 47 11.83 8.95 11.23
N ALA A 48 10.69 8.75 10.57
CA ALA A 48 10.15 7.42 10.34
C ALA A 48 11.04 6.55 9.43
N THR A 49 11.95 7.16 8.68
CA THR A 49 12.90 6.47 7.80
C THR A 49 14.30 6.30 8.41
N ASP A 50 14.57 6.91 9.57
CA ASP A 50 15.85 6.78 10.30
C ASP A 50 15.94 5.42 11.03
N THR A 51 16.24 4.38 10.27
CA THR A 51 16.28 3.01 10.80
C THR A 51 17.37 2.83 11.87
N ASP A 52 18.50 3.51 11.75
CA ASP A 52 19.58 3.43 12.74
C ASP A 52 19.17 4.07 14.07
N GLY A 53 18.55 5.26 14.00
CA GLY A 53 17.98 5.90 15.17
C GLY A 53 16.89 5.05 15.81
N ILE A 54 16.04 4.38 15.00
CA ILE A 54 14.92 3.57 15.50
C ILE A 54 15.45 2.34 16.23
N LEU A 55 16.51 1.69 15.73
CA LEU A 55 17.16 0.58 16.42
C LEU A 55 17.76 1.01 17.76
N LEU A 56 18.41 2.18 17.81
CA LEU A 56 18.93 2.74 19.05
C LEU A 56 17.80 3.04 20.05
N LEU A 57 16.69 3.60 19.57
CA LEU A 57 15.50 3.87 20.38
C LEU A 57 14.90 2.57 20.93
N CYS A 58 14.76 1.55 20.10
CA CYS A 58 14.21 0.26 20.52
C CYS A 58 15.06 -0.36 21.63
N ARG A 59 16.39 -0.29 21.51
CA ARG A 59 17.31 -0.73 22.56
C ARG A 59 17.20 0.10 23.84
N ASP A 60 17.17 1.43 23.73
CA ASP A 60 17.11 2.34 24.89
C ASP A 60 15.80 2.20 25.68
N LYS A 61 14.68 1.96 24.98
CA LYS A 61 13.35 1.82 25.58
C LYS A 61 12.92 0.38 25.82
N ASN A 62 13.77 -0.60 25.51
CA ASN A 62 13.43 -2.03 25.59
C ASN A 62 12.12 -2.37 24.85
N ILE A 63 11.99 -1.89 23.61
CA ILE A 63 10.80 -2.16 22.78
C ILE A 63 10.74 -3.64 22.42
N ASP A 64 9.62 -4.28 22.73
CA ASP A 64 9.35 -5.68 22.44
C ASP A 64 8.76 -5.88 21.04
N PHE A 65 7.95 -4.91 20.59
CA PHE A 65 7.16 -5.02 19.38
C PHE A 65 7.06 -3.70 18.62
N VAL A 66 7.33 -3.74 17.31
CA VAL A 66 7.26 -2.57 16.42
C VAL A 66 6.14 -2.75 15.41
N ILE A 67 5.33 -1.72 15.18
CA ILE A 67 4.30 -1.67 14.13
C ILE A 67 4.70 -0.56 13.17
N VAL A 68 4.93 -0.91 11.90
CA VAL A 68 5.28 0.06 10.86
C VAL A 68 4.00 0.53 10.16
N GLY A 69 3.68 1.81 10.29
CA GLY A 69 2.50 2.41 9.67
C GLY A 69 2.68 2.77 8.19
N PRO A 70 3.68 3.60 7.83
CA PRO A 70 3.91 4.01 6.45
C PRO A 70 4.69 2.99 5.63
N GLU A 71 4.50 3.06 4.32
CA GLU A 71 5.03 2.19 3.30
C GLU A 71 6.54 2.39 3.06
N ALA A 72 7.04 3.63 3.12
CA ALA A 72 8.44 3.92 2.79
C ALA A 72 9.46 3.18 3.70
N PRO A 73 9.30 3.12 5.03
CA PRO A 73 10.18 2.33 5.88
C PRO A 73 10.14 0.82 5.60
N LEU A 74 8.98 0.29 5.14
CA LEU A 74 8.84 -1.11 4.76
C LEU A 74 9.67 -1.42 3.52
N VAL A 75 9.51 -0.61 2.46
CA VAL A 75 10.26 -0.75 1.21
C VAL A 75 11.77 -0.58 1.43
N ASN A 76 12.18 0.25 2.40
CA ASN A 76 13.58 0.45 2.76
C ASN A 76 14.18 -0.66 3.64
N GLY A 77 13.44 -1.73 3.97
CA GLY A 77 13.96 -2.90 4.68
C GLY A 77 14.12 -2.72 6.19
N MET A 78 13.33 -1.84 6.79
CA MET A 78 13.35 -1.61 8.24
C MET A 78 12.97 -2.88 9.02
N VAL A 79 12.04 -3.68 8.51
CA VAL A 79 11.53 -4.87 9.19
C VAL A 79 12.64 -5.89 9.40
N GLU A 80 13.39 -6.23 8.35
CA GLU A 80 14.50 -7.18 8.42
C GLU A 80 15.59 -6.70 9.38
N ARG A 81 15.84 -5.39 9.42
CA ARG A 81 16.82 -4.80 10.32
C ARG A 81 16.43 -4.89 11.79
N LEU A 82 15.14 -4.72 12.11
CA LEU A 82 14.61 -4.89 13.46
C LEU A 82 14.60 -6.37 13.86
N GLU A 83 14.16 -7.25 12.97
CA GLU A 83 14.12 -8.70 13.24
C GLU A 83 15.53 -9.29 13.41
N ALA A 84 16.53 -8.79 12.66
CA ALA A 84 17.93 -9.24 12.78
C ALA A 84 18.54 -8.98 14.17
N VAL A 85 18.00 -8.02 14.93
CA VAL A 85 18.41 -7.75 16.32
C VAL A 85 17.41 -8.32 17.35
N GLY A 86 16.45 -9.14 16.90
CA GLY A 86 15.50 -9.86 17.76
C GLY A 86 14.24 -9.07 18.14
N ILE A 87 13.97 -7.93 17.51
CA ILE A 87 12.75 -7.14 17.77
C ILE A 87 11.62 -7.68 16.88
N LYS A 88 10.51 -8.08 17.51
CA LYS A 88 9.33 -8.54 16.76
C LYS A 88 8.73 -7.35 16.02
N THR A 89 8.46 -7.52 14.73
CA THR A 89 7.99 -6.42 13.89
C THR A 89 6.76 -6.83 13.10
N PHE A 90 5.78 -5.94 13.03
CA PHE A 90 4.57 -6.08 12.23
C PHE A 90 4.66 -5.19 11.00
N GLY A 91 4.87 -5.83 9.86
CA GLY A 91 5.04 -5.24 8.55
C GLY A 91 5.78 -6.20 7.62
N PRO A 92 5.61 -6.08 6.29
CA PRO A 92 6.30 -6.92 5.33
C PRO A 92 7.80 -6.59 5.26
N THR A 93 8.60 -7.58 4.87
CA THR A 93 9.99 -7.38 4.46
C THR A 93 10.06 -6.47 3.23
N ALA A 94 11.21 -5.86 2.92
CA ALA A 94 11.39 -5.05 1.71
C ALA A 94 11.03 -5.80 0.42
N ALA A 95 11.36 -7.09 0.37
CA ALA A 95 11.00 -7.94 -0.75
C ALA A 95 9.48 -8.16 -0.85
N ALA A 96 8.79 -8.39 0.28
CA ALA A 96 7.34 -8.55 0.30
C ALA A 96 6.60 -7.22 0.07
N ALA A 97 7.18 -6.10 0.51
CA ALA A 97 6.68 -4.75 0.33
C ALA A 97 6.69 -4.29 -1.14
N GLN A 98 7.36 -5.03 -2.05
CA GLN A 98 7.28 -4.78 -3.49
C GLN A 98 5.85 -4.92 -4.03
N LEU A 99 4.94 -5.60 -3.32
CA LEU A 99 3.50 -5.59 -3.65
C LEU A 99 2.92 -4.17 -3.74
N GLU A 100 3.47 -3.21 -2.99
CA GLU A 100 3.11 -1.79 -3.08
C GLU A 100 4.23 -0.97 -3.75
N GLY A 101 5.49 -1.34 -3.51
CA GLY A 101 6.67 -0.62 -4.00
C GLY A 101 6.85 -0.63 -5.52
N SER A 102 6.37 -1.68 -6.22
CA SER A 102 6.39 -1.79 -7.68
C SER A 102 5.06 -2.34 -8.19
N LYS A 103 4.35 -1.54 -8.98
CA LYS A 103 3.08 -1.96 -9.60
C LYS A 103 3.31 -3.11 -10.58
N GLY A 104 4.42 -3.06 -11.31
CA GLY A 104 4.87 -4.10 -12.21
C GLY A 104 5.08 -5.43 -11.47
N PHE A 105 5.73 -5.43 -10.31
CA PHE A 105 5.89 -6.62 -9.48
C PHE A 105 4.54 -7.27 -9.15
N THR A 106 3.58 -6.48 -8.65
CA THR A 106 2.24 -6.98 -8.31
C THR A 106 1.51 -7.54 -9.52
N LYS A 107 1.61 -6.85 -10.65
CA LYS A 107 0.96 -7.29 -11.87
C LYS A 107 1.58 -8.59 -12.43
N ASP A 108 2.90 -8.72 -12.37
CA ASP A 108 3.61 -9.94 -12.76
C ASP A 108 3.27 -11.11 -11.83
N LEU A 109 3.09 -10.86 -10.53
CA LEU A 109 2.57 -11.85 -9.58
C LEU A 109 1.15 -12.26 -9.96
N CYS A 110 0.27 -11.29 -10.22
CA CYS A 110 -1.11 -11.59 -10.61
C CYS A 110 -1.19 -12.43 -11.89
N ALA A 111 -0.38 -12.11 -12.90
CA ALA A 111 -0.30 -12.89 -14.13
C ALA A 111 0.20 -14.33 -13.88
N ARG A 112 1.26 -14.50 -13.07
CA ARG A 112 1.83 -15.82 -12.75
C ARG A 112 0.88 -16.72 -11.96
N TYR A 113 0.15 -16.14 -11.00
CA TYR A 113 -0.73 -16.88 -10.11
C TYR A 113 -2.22 -16.76 -10.47
N ASN A 114 -2.52 -16.26 -11.67
CA ASN A 114 -3.87 -16.10 -12.22
C ASN A 114 -4.84 -15.35 -11.28
N ILE A 115 -4.35 -14.26 -10.69
CA ILE A 115 -5.08 -13.40 -9.78
C ILE A 115 -5.80 -12.32 -10.61
N PRO A 116 -7.13 -12.14 -10.45
CA PRO A 116 -7.87 -11.16 -11.24
C PRO A 116 -7.33 -9.73 -11.05
N THR A 117 -6.99 -9.09 -12.16
CA THR A 117 -6.56 -7.68 -12.20
C THR A 117 -6.83 -7.10 -13.60
N ALA A 118 -6.81 -5.77 -13.73
CA ALA A 118 -6.88 -5.13 -15.04
C ALA A 118 -5.73 -5.59 -15.94
N ALA A 119 -6.03 -5.90 -17.21
CA ALA A 119 -5.02 -6.19 -18.23
C ALA A 119 -4.00 -5.05 -18.28
N TYR A 120 -2.72 -5.38 -18.37
CA TYR A 120 -1.64 -4.41 -18.27
C TYR A 120 -0.45 -4.77 -19.15
N GLN A 121 0.39 -3.77 -19.42
CA GLN A 121 1.74 -3.97 -19.93
C GLN A 121 2.69 -2.90 -19.36
N ARG A 122 3.98 -3.26 -19.27
CA ARG A 122 5.06 -2.42 -18.71
C ARG A 122 5.95 -1.89 -19.84
N PHE A 123 6.38 -0.64 -19.71
CA PHE A 123 7.24 0.00 -20.71
C PHE A 123 8.28 0.90 -20.06
N SER A 124 9.52 0.81 -20.53
CA SER A 124 10.60 1.78 -20.27
C SER A 124 10.92 2.65 -21.48
N ASP A 125 10.29 2.36 -22.63
CA ASP A 125 10.44 3.08 -23.89
C ASP A 125 9.13 3.80 -24.25
N ALA A 126 9.24 5.10 -24.52
CA ALA A 126 8.07 5.96 -24.76
C ALA A 126 7.37 5.62 -26.08
N ASP A 127 8.11 5.22 -27.12
CA ASP A 127 7.53 4.89 -28.42
C ASP A 127 6.74 3.58 -28.36
N ALA A 128 7.28 2.56 -27.68
CA ALA A 128 6.60 1.30 -27.43
C ALA A 128 5.33 1.50 -26.58
N ALA A 129 5.42 2.30 -25.52
CA ALA A 129 4.27 2.68 -24.70
C ALA A 129 3.19 3.40 -25.54
N ALA A 130 3.61 4.34 -26.39
CA ALA A 130 2.72 5.08 -27.26
C ALA A 130 2.04 4.20 -28.32
N ALA A 131 2.76 3.22 -28.87
CA ALA A 131 2.19 2.23 -29.79
C ALA A 131 1.10 1.40 -29.10
N TYR A 132 1.36 0.93 -27.87
CA TYR A 132 0.40 0.17 -27.09
C TYR A 132 -0.86 0.99 -26.74
N VAL A 133 -0.71 2.25 -26.33
CA VAL A 133 -1.86 3.15 -26.09
C VAL A 133 -2.75 3.26 -27.33
N ARG A 134 -2.14 3.43 -28.52
CA ARG A 134 -2.89 3.54 -29.78
C ARG A 134 -3.58 2.24 -30.16
N GLU A 135 -3.00 1.09 -29.82
CA GLU A 135 -3.59 -0.22 -30.05
C GLU A 135 -4.78 -0.49 -29.13
N GLN A 136 -4.66 -0.19 -27.82
CA GLN A 136 -5.71 -0.46 -26.83
C GLN A 136 -6.87 0.54 -26.88
N GLY A 137 -6.61 1.79 -27.26
CA GLY A 137 -7.61 2.86 -27.23
C GLY A 137 -7.85 3.43 -25.82
N THR A 138 -8.96 4.17 -25.64
CA THR A 138 -9.31 4.85 -24.39
C THR A 138 -10.77 4.58 -23.97
N PRO A 139 -11.14 4.74 -22.69
CA PRO A 139 -10.31 5.18 -21.54
C PRO A 139 -9.22 4.18 -21.15
N ILE A 140 -8.04 4.70 -20.76
CA ILE A 140 -6.88 3.89 -20.35
C ILE A 140 -6.18 4.52 -19.15
N VAL A 141 -5.55 3.70 -18.31
CA VAL A 141 -4.89 4.16 -17.09
C VAL A 141 -3.38 4.08 -17.24
N VAL A 142 -2.70 5.21 -17.05
CA VAL A 142 -1.24 5.33 -17.09
C VAL A 142 -0.72 5.52 -15.67
N LYS A 143 0.18 4.65 -15.22
CA LYS A 143 0.72 4.67 -13.85
C LYS A 143 2.25 4.66 -13.85
N ALA A 144 2.87 5.50 -13.03
CA ALA A 144 4.28 5.36 -12.68
C ALA A 144 4.48 4.06 -11.88
N ASP A 145 5.54 3.29 -12.13
CA ASP A 145 5.74 2.00 -11.46
C ASP A 145 5.94 2.15 -9.95
N GLY A 146 6.88 3.02 -9.56
CA GLY A 146 7.31 3.19 -8.17
C GLY A 146 6.35 3.99 -7.27
N LEU A 147 6.81 4.25 -6.04
CA LEU A 147 6.09 5.05 -5.05
C LEU A 147 6.01 6.52 -5.49
N ALA A 148 4.81 6.95 -5.90
CA ALA A 148 4.54 8.31 -6.36
C ALA A 148 3.54 9.06 -5.45
N ALA A 149 3.44 8.67 -4.17
CA ALA A 149 2.58 9.29 -3.14
C ALA A 149 1.13 9.52 -3.60
N GLY A 150 0.55 8.54 -4.30
CA GLY A 150 -0.82 8.60 -4.83
C GLY A 150 -1.03 9.53 -6.04
N LYS A 151 0.02 10.20 -6.53
CA LYS A 151 -0.07 11.17 -7.65
C LYS A 151 0.39 10.61 -9.00
N GLY A 152 0.94 9.41 -9.01
CA GLY A 152 1.47 8.75 -10.21
C GLY A 152 0.43 7.98 -11.01
N VAL A 153 -0.86 8.30 -10.93
CA VAL A 153 -1.94 7.61 -11.65
C VAL A 153 -2.72 8.64 -12.47
N THR A 154 -2.85 8.40 -13.78
CA THR A 154 -3.64 9.24 -14.69
C THR A 154 -4.65 8.37 -15.43
N ILE A 155 -5.92 8.74 -15.37
CA ILE A 155 -7.00 8.13 -16.17
C ILE A 155 -7.17 9.00 -17.40
N ALA A 156 -6.70 8.52 -18.54
CA ALA A 156 -6.73 9.24 -19.80
C ALA A 156 -8.00 8.90 -20.57
N GLN A 157 -8.80 9.92 -20.87
CA GLN A 157 -10.03 9.81 -21.65
C GLN A 157 -9.75 9.83 -23.15
N THR A 158 -8.63 10.42 -23.55
CA THR A 158 -8.18 10.50 -24.94
C THR A 158 -6.77 9.94 -25.11
N VAL A 159 -6.45 9.49 -26.34
CA VAL A 159 -5.11 9.01 -26.67
C VAL A 159 -4.06 10.08 -26.38
N ASP A 160 -4.32 11.34 -26.72
CA ASP A 160 -3.37 12.44 -26.50
C ASP A 160 -3.09 12.68 -25.01
N GLU A 161 -4.10 12.57 -24.14
CA GLU A 161 -3.92 12.60 -22.69
C GLU A 161 -3.04 11.44 -22.20
N ALA A 162 -3.26 10.23 -22.72
CA ALA A 162 -2.48 9.05 -22.37
C ALA A 162 -1.01 9.20 -22.80
N LEU A 163 -0.76 9.66 -24.02
CA LEU A 163 0.59 9.92 -24.54
C LEU A 163 1.31 10.99 -23.71
N THR A 164 0.62 12.07 -23.37
CA THR A 164 1.16 13.12 -22.49
C THR A 164 1.52 12.55 -21.11
N ALA A 165 0.68 11.67 -20.55
CA ALA A 165 0.95 11.03 -19.26
C ALA A 165 2.18 10.09 -19.32
N VAL A 166 2.35 9.35 -20.42
CA VAL A 166 3.54 8.50 -20.67
C VAL A 166 4.80 9.36 -20.74
N GLU A 167 4.80 10.41 -21.57
CA GLU A 167 5.94 11.32 -21.72
C GLU A 167 6.32 11.98 -20.40
N GLN A 168 5.34 12.45 -19.63
CA GLN A 168 5.60 13.04 -18.32
C GLN A 168 6.20 12.04 -17.34
N THR A 169 5.71 10.80 -17.34
CA THR A 169 6.18 9.76 -16.42
C THR A 169 7.63 9.38 -16.73
N LEU A 170 7.90 8.98 -17.98
CA LEU A 170 9.24 8.58 -18.44
C LEU A 170 10.22 9.77 -18.55
N GLY A 171 9.69 11.00 -18.68
CA GLY A 171 10.46 12.25 -18.68
C GLY A 171 10.91 12.73 -17.29
N GLY A 172 10.71 11.93 -16.24
CA GLY A 172 11.28 12.18 -14.91
C GLY A 172 10.41 12.98 -13.94
N LYS A 173 9.11 13.19 -14.24
CA LYS A 173 8.19 13.90 -13.33
C LYS A 173 8.15 13.31 -11.92
N PHE A 174 8.40 12.01 -11.79
CA PHE A 174 8.35 11.27 -10.53
C PHE A 174 9.74 10.76 -10.07
N GLY A 175 10.82 11.28 -10.63
CA GLY A 175 12.18 10.77 -10.36
C GLY A 175 12.29 9.29 -10.71
N ASP A 176 12.95 8.51 -9.85
CA ASP A 176 13.18 7.07 -10.08
C ASP A 176 11.88 6.24 -10.17
N ALA A 177 10.78 6.71 -9.55
CA ALA A 177 9.49 6.05 -9.64
C ALA A 177 8.88 6.08 -11.05
N GLY A 178 9.38 6.97 -11.93
CA GLY A 178 8.94 7.13 -13.31
C GLY A 178 9.84 6.50 -14.36
N ASN A 179 10.88 5.73 -13.98
CA ASN A 179 11.76 5.05 -14.94
C ASN A 179 11.02 3.99 -15.80
N GLU A 180 9.87 3.54 -15.32
CA GLU A 180 8.98 2.64 -16.04
C GLU A 180 7.53 3.10 -15.85
N VAL A 181 6.71 2.83 -16.87
CA VAL A 181 5.27 3.09 -16.86
C VAL A 181 4.49 1.78 -16.98
N VAL A 182 3.44 1.64 -16.18
CA VAL A 182 2.46 0.57 -16.26
C VAL A 182 1.20 1.13 -16.90
N ILE A 183 0.77 0.55 -18.02
CA ILE A 183 -0.43 0.95 -18.74
C ILE A 183 -1.48 -0.14 -18.57
N GLU A 184 -2.65 0.21 -18.03
CA GLU A 184 -3.72 -0.71 -17.67
C GLU A 184 -5.03 -0.38 -18.38
N ALA A 185 -5.83 -1.41 -18.63
CA ALA A 185 -7.22 -1.26 -19.01
C ALA A 185 -7.99 -0.51 -17.91
N PHE A 186 -8.86 0.42 -18.31
CA PHE A 186 -9.79 1.07 -17.39
C PHE A 186 -10.87 0.08 -16.97
N LEU A 187 -11.13 0.01 -15.66
CA LEU A 187 -12.23 -0.78 -15.09
C LEU A 187 -13.30 0.16 -14.57
N GLU A 188 -14.55 -0.14 -14.91
CA GLU A 188 -15.73 0.52 -14.37
C GLU A 188 -16.36 -0.34 -13.29
N GLY A 189 -16.82 0.29 -12.21
CA GLY A 189 -17.42 -0.39 -11.09
C GLY A 189 -17.44 0.50 -9.86
N GLU A 190 -17.69 -0.12 -8.72
CA GLU A 190 -17.66 0.56 -7.43
C GLU A 190 -16.35 0.24 -6.69
N GLU A 191 -15.60 1.27 -6.31
CA GLU A 191 -14.34 1.09 -5.58
C GLU A 191 -14.60 0.61 -4.16
N ALA A 192 -13.76 -0.32 -3.70
CA ALA A 192 -13.78 -0.80 -2.33
C ALA A 192 -12.37 -1.14 -1.84
N SER A 193 -12.19 -1.05 -0.53
CA SER A 193 -10.98 -1.44 0.19
C SER A 193 -11.25 -2.71 1.00
N PHE A 194 -10.39 -3.71 0.85
CA PHE A 194 -10.42 -4.95 1.61
C PHE A 194 -9.13 -5.13 2.40
N PHE A 195 -9.26 -5.41 3.70
CA PHE A 195 -8.12 -5.57 4.60
C PHE A 195 -8.04 -7.01 5.10
N ALA A 196 -6.85 -7.62 5.01
CA ALA A 196 -6.54 -8.91 5.59
C ALA A 196 -5.28 -8.84 6.46
N LEU A 197 -5.28 -9.53 7.59
CA LEU A 197 -4.10 -9.81 8.40
C LEU A 197 -3.43 -11.07 7.86
N VAL A 198 -2.13 -11.00 7.60
CA VAL A 198 -1.36 -12.11 7.03
C VAL A 198 -0.15 -12.40 7.91
N ASP A 199 0.10 -13.68 8.20
CA ASP A 199 1.21 -14.14 9.06
C ASP A 199 2.38 -14.79 8.31
N GLY A 200 2.28 -14.87 6.99
CA GLY A 200 3.23 -15.52 6.08
C GLY A 200 2.62 -16.70 5.34
N GLU A 201 1.57 -17.31 5.89
CA GLU A 201 0.89 -18.49 5.31
C GLU A 201 -0.63 -18.31 5.30
N TYR A 202 -1.20 -17.83 6.42
CA TYR A 202 -2.63 -17.66 6.60
C TYR A 202 -3.03 -16.20 6.44
N ALA A 203 -4.16 -15.99 5.78
CA ALA A 203 -4.82 -14.70 5.68
C ALA A 203 -6.13 -14.74 6.49
N LEU A 204 -6.26 -13.82 7.44
CA LEU A 204 -7.47 -13.56 8.19
C LEU A 204 -8.10 -12.27 7.67
N GLU A 205 -9.32 -12.37 7.15
CA GLU A 205 -10.11 -11.21 6.80
C GLU A 205 -10.34 -10.31 8.03
N LEU A 206 -10.10 -9.00 7.87
CA LEU A 206 -10.24 -8.02 8.94
C LEU A 206 -11.53 -7.23 8.80
N GLU A 207 -11.61 -6.33 7.82
CA GLU A 207 -12.77 -5.46 7.61
C GLU A 207 -12.74 -4.88 6.19
N THR A 208 -13.85 -4.28 5.76
CA THR A 208 -13.95 -3.56 4.49
C THR A 208 -14.22 -2.08 4.70
N ALA A 209 -13.80 -1.26 3.75
CA ALA A 209 -14.08 0.16 3.73
C ALA A 209 -14.28 0.64 2.30
N GLN A 210 -14.89 1.81 2.14
CA GLN A 210 -14.89 2.54 0.87
C GLN A 210 -14.27 3.90 1.12
N ASP A 211 -13.25 4.23 0.34
CA ASP A 211 -12.53 5.49 0.40
C ASP A 211 -12.97 6.42 -0.74
N HIS A 212 -12.89 7.71 -0.49
CA HIS A 212 -13.19 8.75 -1.48
C HIS A 212 -11.91 9.50 -1.79
N LYS A 213 -11.39 9.36 -3.01
CA LYS A 213 -10.06 9.86 -3.38
C LYS A 213 -10.08 11.29 -3.88
N THR A 214 -11.12 11.73 -4.56
CA THR A 214 -11.17 13.05 -5.18
C THR A 214 -11.41 14.16 -4.16
N VAL A 215 -10.88 15.35 -4.43
CA VAL A 215 -10.97 16.49 -3.52
C VAL A 215 -12.38 17.11 -3.42
N GLY A 216 -13.20 17.00 -4.46
CA GLY A 216 -14.52 17.61 -4.56
C GLY A 216 -15.68 16.64 -4.38
N GLU A 217 -16.86 17.19 -4.05
CA GLU A 217 -18.11 16.43 -3.94
C GLU A 217 -18.50 15.80 -5.29
N GLY A 218 -19.15 14.63 -5.25
CA GLY A 218 -19.59 13.90 -6.45
C GLY A 218 -18.44 13.38 -7.30
N ASP A 219 -17.34 12.98 -6.64
CA ASP A 219 -16.12 12.47 -7.27
C ASP A 219 -15.47 13.42 -8.28
N THR A 220 -15.40 14.72 -7.93
CA THR A 220 -14.88 15.77 -8.82
C THR A 220 -13.49 16.28 -8.43
N GLY A 221 -12.72 16.71 -9.44
CA GLY A 221 -11.38 17.27 -9.25
C GLY A 221 -10.27 16.22 -9.14
N PRO A 222 -9.03 16.64 -8.80
CA PRO A 222 -7.88 15.75 -8.76
C PRO A 222 -7.97 14.70 -7.64
N ASN A 223 -7.35 13.54 -7.86
CA ASN A 223 -7.15 12.51 -6.85
C ASN A 223 -6.22 13.00 -5.72
N THR A 224 -6.52 12.55 -4.50
CA THR A 224 -5.75 12.75 -3.27
C THR A 224 -5.34 11.39 -2.68
N GLY A 225 -4.72 11.39 -1.50
CA GLY A 225 -4.49 10.15 -0.74
C GLY A 225 -5.73 9.59 -0.02
N GLY A 226 -6.89 10.27 -0.12
CA GLY A 226 -8.14 9.91 0.55
C GLY A 226 -8.71 11.07 1.38
N MET A 227 -9.90 11.55 1.03
CA MET A 227 -10.61 12.63 1.71
C MET A 227 -11.53 12.13 2.84
N GLY A 228 -11.93 10.87 2.78
CA GLY A 228 -12.78 10.24 3.78
C GLY A 228 -13.00 8.77 3.46
N ALA A 229 -13.34 8.00 4.49
CA ALA A 229 -13.69 6.59 4.34
C ALA A 229 -14.73 6.20 5.39
N TYR A 230 -15.48 5.14 5.10
CA TYR A 230 -16.44 4.56 6.02
C TYR A 230 -16.39 3.03 5.96
N SER A 231 -16.86 2.38 7.03
CA SER A 231 -16.82 0.94 7.21
C SER A 231 -18.07 0.45 7.97
N PRO A 232 -18.67 -0.70 7.60
CA PRO A 232 -18.30 -1.56 6.46
C PRO A 232 -18.73 -0.95 5.12
N ALA A 233 -18.10 -1.38 4.03
CA ALA A 233 -18.49 -1.00 2.67
C ALA A 233 -19.71 -1.82 2.19
N PRO A 234 -20.86 -1.20 1.85
CA PRO A 234 -22.08 -1.91 1.43
C PRO A 234 -21.91 -2.77 0.18
N VAL A 235 -21.06 -2.33 -0.75
CA VAL A 235 -20.70 -3.10 -1.97
C VAL A 235 -20.02 -4.43 -1.64
N MET A 236 -19.36 -4.52 -0.49
CA MET A 236 -18.65 -5.72 -0.03
C MET A 236 -19.59 -6.71 0.66
N THR A 237 -20.54 -7.24 -0.09
CA THR A 237 -21.44 -8.31 0.37
C THR A 237 -20.66 -9.57 0.79
N PRO A 238 -21.23 -10.47 1.61
CA PRO A 238 -20.56 -11.72 2.00
C PRO A 238 -20.04 -12.55 0.82
N GLN A 239 -20.78 -12.55 -0.29
CA GLN A 239 -20.40 -13.23 -1.53
C GLN A 239 -19.18 -12.58 -2.16
N VAL A 240 -19.15 -11.25 -2.26
CA VAL A 240 -18.01 -10.49 -2.79
C VAL A 240 -16.78 -10.67 -1.90
N ARG A 241 -16.93 -10.59 -0.58
CA ARG A 241 -15.85 -10.85 0.40
C ARG A 241 -15.24 -12.24 0.23
N THR A 242 -16.10 -13.26 0.06
CA THR A 242 -15.64 -14.64 -0.20
C THR A 242 -14.83 -14.73 -1.48
N ARG A 243 -15.32 -14.12 -2.58
CA ARG A 243 -14.59 -14.09 -3.85
C ARG A 243 -13.24 -13.38 -3.73
N VAL A 244 -13.19 -12.23 -3.06
CA VAL A 244 -11.93 -11.51 -2.81
C VAL A 244 -10.95 -12.37 -2.03
N MET A 245 -11.41 -13.09 -1.00
CA MET A 245 -10.54 -14.00 -0.26
C MET A 245 -10.00 -15.15 -1.11
N GLU A 246 -10.85 -15.84 -1.88
CA GLU A 246 -10.46 -17.02 -2.66
C GLU A 246 -9.72 -16.69 -3.96
N GLU A 247 -10.09 -15.60 -4.64
CA GLU A 247 -9.58 -15.25 -5.96
C GLU A 247 -8.40 -14.26 -5.90
N ILE A 248 -8.28 -13.47 -4.82
CA ILE A 248 -7.27 -12.40 -4.70
C ILE A 248 -6.35 -12.61 -3.53
N ILE A 249 -6.87 -12.61 -2.30
CA ILE A 249 -6.03 -12.57 -1.09
C ILE A 249 -5.25 -13.88 -0.90
N LYS A 250 -5.94 -15.03 -0.87
CA LYS A 250 -5.29 -16.33 -0.66
C LYS A 250 -4.30 -16.68 -1.78
N PRO A 251 -4.62 -16.48 -3.08
CA PRO A 251 -3.65 -16.68 -4.15
C PRO A 251 -2.45 -15.75 -4.06
N THR A 252 -2.64 -14.49 -3.66
CA THR A 252 -1.53 -13.55 -3.45
C THR A 252 -0.60 -14.07 -2.36
N VAL A 253 -1.14 -14.42 -1.18
CA VAL A 253 -0.35 -14.91 -0.05
C VAL A 253 0.36 -16.23 -0.39
N ALA A 254 -0.34 -17.17 -1.02
CA ALA A 254 0.23 -18.44 -1.44
C ALA A 254 1.33 -18.26 -2.51
N GLY A 255 1.11 -17.38 -3.49
CA GLY A 255 2.09 -17.09 -4.54
C GLY A 255 3.35 -16.42 -4.00
N MET A 256 3.19 -15.45 -3.09
CA MET A 256 4.31 -14.81 -2.39
C MET A 256 5.12 -15.83 -1.58
N ALA A 257 4.45 -16.73 -0.86
CA ALA A 257 5.13 -17.81 -0.13
C ALA A 257 5.85 -18.80 -1.08
N ALA A 258 5.23 -19.17 -2.21
CA ALA A 258 5.83 -20.04 -3.21
C ALA A 258 7.07 -19.44 -3.88
N ASP A 259 7.10 -18.11 -4.04
CA ASP A 259 8.26 -17.35 -4.53
C ASP A 259 9.37 -17.19 -3.46
N GLY A 260 9.15 -17.68 -2.23
CA GLY A 260 10.09 -17.54 -1.12
C GLY A 260 10.08 -16.15 -0.46
N ILE A 261 9.02 -15.37 -0.69
CA ILE A 261 8.86 -14.00 -0.20
C ILE A 261 7.56 -13.89 0.62
N PRO A 262 7.42 -14.61 1.74
CA PRO A 262 6.16 -14.63 2.50
C PRO A 262 5.80 -13.22 3.02
N TYR A 263 4.54 -12.82 2.86
CA TYR A 263 4.04 -11.53 3.30
C TYR A 263 3.55 -11.60 4.75
N LYS A 264 3.94 -10.64 5.60
CA LYS A 264 3.45 -10.50 6.98
C LYS A 264 2.95 -9.08 7.22
N GLY A 265 1.82 -8.92 7.88
CA GLY A 265 1.26 -7.61 8.22
C GLY A 265 -0.17 -7.43 7.76
N VAL A 266 -0.56 -6.19 7.45
CA VAL A 266 -1.86 -5.90 6.82
C VAL A 266 -1.66 -5.91 5.30
N LEU A 267 -2.37 -6.79 4.61
CA LEU A 267 -2.52 -6.74 3.16
C LEU A 267 -3.78 -5.94 2.84
N PHE A 268 -3.60 -4.77 2.25
CA PHE A 268 -4.69 -3.92 1.77
C PHE A 268 -4.82 -4.10 0.26
N ALA A 269 -5.98 -4.63 -0.18
CA ALA A 269 -6.35 -4.68 -1.59
C ALA A 269 -7.32 -3.55 -1.93
N GLY A 270 -6.92 -2.67 -2.84
CA GLY A 270 -7.81 -1.72 -3.52
C GLY A 270 -8.48 -2.41 -4.69
N LEU A 271 -9.82 -2.43 -4.70
CA LEU A 271 -10.62 -3.24 -5.61
C LEU A 271 -11.57 -2.36 -6.42
N MET A 272 -11.87 -2.82 -7.62
CA MET A 272 -12.99 -2.35 -8.43
C MET A 272 -14.02 -3.47 -8.51
N ILE A 273 -15.20 -3.27 -7.95
CA ILE A 273 -16.28 -4.26 -7.98
C ILE A 273 -17.12 -4.03 -9.24
N THR A 274 -16.98 -4.93 -10.20
CA THR A 274 -17.58 -4.89 -11.54
C THR A 274 -18.85 -5.75 -11.63
#